data_AF-A0A0F0H3S5-F1
#
_entry.id   AF-A0A0F0H3S5-F1
#
_cell.length_a   1.000
_cell.length_b   1.000
_cell.length_c   1.000
_cell.angle_alpha   90.00
_cell.angle_beta   90.00
_cell.angle_gamma   90.00
#
_symmetry.space_group_name_H-M   'P 1'
#
loop_
_entity.id
_entity.type
_entity.pdbx_description
1 polymer ?
#
loop_
_entity_poly.entity_id
_entity_poly.type
_entity_poly.pdbx_seq_one_letter_code
_entity_poly.pdbx_strand_id
1 'polypeptide(L)'
;MIDLDRLRTDFANTPLDEADRDDALRLLLRDHREGDADLLRHLLAAETASHREGWGLSETMGLAALLLAECGREEDVWTLWEAKNASFDTMAGIDGFLLFPAGIAGTTAHVIASEDHPERGDLMTYMSEYLEYEKLTDEEIRAHIAQLRSYYEG
;
A
#
# COMPACT_ATOMS: atom_id res chain seq x y z
N MET A 1 17.21 -4.38 -17.23
CA MET A 1 17.50 -3.49 -16.08
C MET A 1 16.61 -2.27 -16.23
N ILE A 2 15.72 -2.09 -15.27
CA ILE A 2 14.74 -1.00 -15.29
C ILE A 2 15.44 0.35 -15.08
N ASP A 3 15.05 1.33 -15.89
CA ASP A 3 15.40 2.72 -15.70
C ASP A 3 14.36 3.36 -14.78
N LEU A 4 14.68 3.43 -13.48
CA LEU A 4 13.74 3.91 -12.46
C LEU A 4 13.40 5.39 -12.64
N ASP A 5 14.35 6.23 -13.07
CA ASP A 5 14.09 7.65 -13.29
C ASP A 5 13.16 7.86 -14.48
N ARG A 6 13.31 7.07 -15.55
CA ARG A 6 12.31 7.05 -16.63
C ARG A 6 10.95 6.59 -16.12
N LEU A 7 10.92 5.48 -15.37
CA LEU A 7 9.67 4.89 -14.88
C LEU A 7 8.87 5.87 -14.02
N ARG A 8 9.53 6.63 -13.13
CA ARG A 8 8.91 7.69 -12.32
C ARG A 8 8.14 8.73 -13.14
N THR A 9 8.53 8.96 -14.39
CA THR A 9 7.93 9.99 -15.26
C THR A 9 6.93 9.46 -16.28
N ASP A 10 6.99 8.17 -16.62
CA ASP A 10 6.27 7.58 -17.76
C ASP A 10 5.65 6.20 -17.45
N PHE A 11 5.40 5.91 -16.18
CA PHE A 11 4.85 4.62 -15.75
C PHE A 11 3.53 4.27 -16.41
N ALA A 12 2.66 5.25 -16.64
CA ALA A 12 1.37 5.03 -17.30
C ALA A 12 1.49 4.48 -18.73
N ASN A 13 2.63 4.70 -19.41
CA ASN A 13 2.89 4.22 -20.76
C ASN A 13 3.97 3.13 -20.82
N THR A 14 4.47 2.69 -19.66
CA THR A 14 5.52 1.66 -19.57
C THR A 14 4.89 0.39 -19.01
N PRO A 15 4.34 -0.50 -19.85
CA PRO A 15 3.79 -1.76 -19.37
C PRO A 15 4.93 -2.59 -18.77
N LEU A 16 4.71 -3.08 -17.56
CA LEU A 16 5.65 -3.95 -16.84
C LEU A 16 5.00 -5.32 -16.66
N ASP A 17 5.74 -6.37 -17.00
CA ASP A 17 5.38 -7.72 -16.58
C ASP A 17 5.64 -7.92 -15.08
N GLU A 18 5.33 -9.10 -14.55
CA GLU A 18 5.50 -9.40 -13.12
C GLU A 18 6.96 -9.27 -12.65
N ALA A 19 7.91 -9.74 -13.45
CA ALA A 19 9.33 -9.69 -13.11
C ALA A 19 9.85 -8.25 -13.12
N ASP A 20 9.40 -7.45 -14.10
CA ASP A 20 9.73 -6.04 -14.17
C ASP A 20 9.13 -5.25 -12.99
N ARG A 21 7.90 -5.59 -12.52
CA ARG A 21 7.34 -4.93 -11.32
C ARG A 21 8.11 -5.27 -10.05
N ASP A 22 8.52 -6.53 -9.87
CA ASP A 22 9.39 -6.93 -8.75
C ASP A 22 10.73 -6.16 -8.79
N ASP A 23 11.40 -6.12 -9.95
CA ASP A 23 12.65 -5.37 -10.12
C ASP A 23 12.46 -3.87 -9.81
N ALA A 24 11.38 -3.25 -10.27
CA ALA A 24 11.06 -1.85 -10.00
C ALA A 24 10.86 -1.59 -8.51
N LEU A 25 10.09 -2.44 -7.82
CA LEU A 25 9.81 -2.32 -6.38
C LEU A 25 11.07 -2.53 -5.55
N ARG A 26 11.97 -3.45 -5.94
CA ARG A 26 13.27 -3.62 -5.27
C ARG A 26 14.20 -2.44 -5.47
N LEU A 27 14.14 -1.76 -6.61
CA LEU A 27 14.88 -0.51 -6.82
C LEU A 27 14.28 0.61 -5.98
N LEU A 28 12.95 0.73 -5.92
CA LEU A 28 12.25 1.69 -5.06
C LEU A 28 12.50 1.45 -3.58
N LEU A 29 12.63 0.20 -3.14
CA LEU A 29 13.02 -0.12 -1.76
C LEU A 29 14.39 0.47 -1.40
N ARG A 30 15.31 0.57 -2.36
CA ARG A 30 16.66 1.11 -2.14
C ARG A 30 16.75 2.62 -2.33
N ASP A 31 15.97 3.17 -3.26
CA ASP A 31 15.94 4.59 -3.62
C ASP A 31 14.50 5.10 -3.56
N HIS A 32 13.88 5.07 -2.37
CA HIS A 32 12.52 5.54 -2.17
C HIS A 32 12.47 7.07 -2.04
N ARG A 33 11.50 7.72 -2.67
CA ARG A 33 11.31 9.18 -2.62
C ARG A 33 9.84 9.53 -2.35
N GLU A 34 9.58 10.65 -1.65
CA GLU A 34 8.22 11.16 -1.40
C GLU A 34 7.39 11.40 -2.68
N GLY A 35 8.06 11.60 -3.82
CA GLY A 35 7.44 11.76 -5.13
C GLY A 35 6.98 10.45 -5.79
N ASP A 36 7.30 9.29 -5.22
CA ASP A 36 7.04 7.99 -5.84
C ASP A 36 5.60 7.48 -5.61
N ALA A 37 4.78 8.18 -4.82
CA ALA A 37 3.43 7.76 -4.47
C ALA A 37 2.57 7.39 -5.69
N ASP A 38 2.58 8.21 -6.76
CA ASP A 38 1.76 7.94 -7.95
C ASP A 38 2.23 6.69 -8.72
N LEU A 39 3.53 6.48 -8.80
CA LEU A 39 4.11 5.24 -9.36
C LEU A 39 3.73 4.04 -8.48
N LEU A 40 3.80 4.16 -7.16
CA LEU A 40 3.49 3.09 -6.22
C LEU A 40 2.00 2.73 -6.21
N ARG A 41 1.10 3.71 -6.33
CA ARG A 41 -0.34 3.47 -6.57
C ARG A 41 -0.54 2.66 -7.85
N HIS A 42 0.15 3.04 -8.93
CA HIS A 42 0.05 2.34 -10.20
C HIS A 42 0.56 0.90 -10.12
N LEU A 43 1.71 0.68 -9.48
CA LEU A 43 2.28 -0.66 -9.29
C LEU A 43 1.38 -1.53 -8.40
N LEU A 44 0.88 -0.99 -7.28
CA LEU A 44 -0.03 -1.73 -6.41
C LEU A 44 -1.33 -2.10 -7.13
N ALA A 45 -1.93 -1.17 -7.90
CA ALA A 45 -3.12 -1.46 -8.68
C ALA A 45 -2.87 -2.56 -9.74
N ALA A 46 -1.69 -2.59 -10.37
CA ALA A 46 -1.31 -3.66 -11.30
C ALA A 46 -1.14 -5.02 -10.62
N GLU A 47 -0.54 -5.05 -9.42
CA GLU A 47 -0.46 -6.25 -8.58
C GLU A 47 -1.86 -6.71 -8.16
N THR A 48 -2.70 -5.81 -7.66
CA THR A 48 -4.10 -6.09 -7.28
C THR A 48 -4.90 -6.68 -8.44
N ALA A 49 -4.77 -6.14 -9.65
CA ALA A 49 -5.46 -6.64 -10.82
C ALA A 49 -4.97 -8.04 -11.23
N SER A 50 -3.65 -8.26 -11.20
CA SER A 50 -3.03 -9.56 -11.52
C SER A 50 -3.37 -10.64 -10.47
N HIS A 51 -3.49 -10.24 -9.21
CA HIS A 51 -3.72 -11.14 -8.08
C HIS A 51 -5.13 -11.76 -8.08
N ARG A 52 -6.11 -11.18 -8.79
CA ARG A 52 -7.46 -11.76 -8.93
C ARG A 52 -7.47 -13.15 -9.59
N GLU A 53 -6.38 -13.54 -10.24
CA GLU A 53 -6.21 -14.85 -10.90
C GLU A 53 -5.27 -15.80 -10.11
N GLY A 54 -4.64 -15.31 -9.03
CA GLY A 54 -3.67 -16.03 -8.21
C GLY A 54 -4.22 -16.55 -6.87
N TRP A 55 -3.38 -17.28 -6.12
CA TRP A 55 -3.66 -17.76 -4.76
C TRP A 55 -2.59 -17.22 -3.80
N GLY A 56 -2.99 -16.71 -2.63
CA GLY A 56 -2.07 -16.23 -1.60
C GLY A 56 -1.44 -14.85 -1.87
N LEU A 57 -1.16 -14.06 -0.83
CA LEU A 57 -0.50 -12.77 -0.98
C LEU A 57 0.90 -12.94 -1.62
N SER A 58 1.17 -12.24 -2.74
CA SER A 58 2.51 -12.19 -3.32
C SER A 58 3.44 -11.26 -2.53
N GLU A 59 4.73 -11.58 -2.47
CA GLU A 59 5.74 -10.71 -1.83
C GLU A 59 5.77 -9.33 -2.47
N THR A 60 5.65 -9.28 -3.81
CA THR A 60 5.59 -8.06 -4.63
C THR A 60 4.43 -7.15 -4.23
N MET A 61 3.24 -7.71 -4.01
CA MET A 61 2.06 -6.94 -3.58
C MET A 61 2.23 -6.40 -2.17
N GLY A 62 2.79 -7.19 -1.25
CA GLY A 62 3.11 -6.73 0.11
C GLY A 62 4.14 -5.60 0.12
N LEU A 63 5.19 -5.71 -0.72
CA LEU A 63 6.22 -4.68 -0.87
C LEU A 63 5.64 -3.39 -1.47
N ALA A 64 4.79 -3.48 -2.49
CA ALA A 64 4.11 -2.32 -3.07
C ALA A 64 3.22 -1.61 -2.06
N ALA A 65 2.46 -2.36 -1.26
CA ALA A 65 1.62 -1.80 -0.20
C ALA A 65 2.44 -1.10 0.89
N LEU A 66 3.56 -1.71 1.31
CA LEU A 66 4.48 -1.10 2.27
C LEU A 66 5.04 0.23 1.75
N LEU A 67 5.63 0.23 0.56
CA LEU A 67 6.27 1.42 0.00
C LEU A 67 5.26 2.55 -0.25
N LEU A 68 4.02 2.20 -0.63
CA LEU A 68 2.95 3.19 -0.76
C LEU A 68 2.55 3.78 0.61
N ALA A 69 2.41 2.95 1.65
CA ALA A 69 2.12 3.45 2.99
C ALA A 69 3.22 4.40 3.52
N GLU A 70 4.49 4.13 3.20
CA GLU A 70 5.62 4.98 3.58
C GLU A 70 5.64 6.35 2.89
N CYS A 71 4.90 6.54 1.78
CA CYS A 71 4.76 7.86 1.14
C CYS A 71 4.01 8.87 2.01
N GLY A 72 3.25 8.39 3.01
CA GLY A 72 2.69 9.24 4.05
C GLY A 72 1.47 10.06 3.66
N ARG A 73 0.83 9.79 2.51
CA ARG A 73 -0.31 10.58 2.03
C ARG A 73 -1.64 9.95 2.44
N GLU A 74 -2.53 10.73 3.03
CA GLU A 74 -3.82 10.23 3.52
C GLU A 74 -4.69 9.61 2.43
N GLU A 75 -4.58 10.06 1.18
CA GLU A 75 -5.36 9.53 0.07
C GLU A 75 -4.93 8.13 -0.38
N ASP A 76 -3.72 7.68 0.01
CA ASP A 76 -3.20 6.35 -0.32
C ASP A 76 -4.01 5.23 0.33
N VAL A 77 -4.75 5.54 1.39
CA VAL A 77 -5.59 4.57 2.11
C VAL A 77 -6.58 3.86 1.18
N TRP A 78 -7.07 4.53 0.15
CA TRP A 78 -8.05 3.95 -0.77
C TRP A 78 -7.43 2.88 -1.66
N THR A 79 -6.24 3.12 -2.21
CA THR A 79 -5.51 2.13 -3.02
C THR A 79 -5.05 0.95 -2.16
N LEU A 80 -4.64 1.20 -0.91
CA LEU A 80 -4.30 0.17 0.07
C LEU A 80 -5.51 -0.67 0.48
N TRP A 81 -6.66 -0.02 0.67
CA TRP A 81 -7.93 -0.69 0.98
C TRP A 81 -8.41 -1.57 -0.17
N GLU A 82 -8.35 -1.09 -1.41
CA GLU A 82 -8.67 -1.88 -2.61
C GLU A 82 -7.77 -3.13 -2.70
N ALA A 83 -6.46 -2.95 -2.51
CA ALA A 83 -5.50 -4.04 -2.52
C ALA A 83 -5.80 -5.08 -1.43
N LYS A 84 -6.09 -4.63 -0.21
CA LYS A 84 -6.45 -5.51 0.91
C LYS A 84 -7.75 -6.27 0.62
N ASN A 85 -8.75 -5.65 0.01
CA ASN A 85 -10.05 -6.27 -0.29
C ASN A 85 -10.08 -7.09 -1.59
N ALA A 86 -8.97 -7.19 -2.31
CA ALA A 86 -8.91 -7.85 -3.60
C ALA A 86 -9.29 -9.34 -3.56
N SER A 87 -8.92 -10.04 -2.48
CA SER A 87 -9.23 -11.44 -2.22
C SER A 87 -9.28 -11.74 -0.72
N PHE A 88 -9.70 -12.95 -0.35
CA PHE A 88 -9.61 -13.40 1.04
C PHE A 88 -8.15 -13.44 1.54
N ASP A 89 -7.24 -13.87 0.67
CA ASP A 89 -5.82 -13.99 0.99
C ASP A 89 -5.17 -12.62 1.22
N THR A 90 -5.53 -11.60 0.43
CA THR A 90 -5.04 -10.23 0.65
C THR A 90 -5.69 -9.60 1.87
N MET A 91 -6.95 -9.90 2.16
CA MET A 91 -7.62 -9.38 3.36
C MET A 91 -6.92 -9.88 4.63
N ALA A 92 -6.53 -11.15 4.64
CA ALA A 92 -5.80 -11.75 5.76
C ALA A 92 -4.29 -11.42 5.74
N GLY A 93 -3.70 -11.22 4.56
CA GLY A 93 -2.25 -11.09 4.38
C GLY A 93 -1.71 -9.67 4.38
N ILE A 94 -2.43 -8.70 3.82
CA ILE A 94 -2.00 -7.29 3.83
C ILE A 94 -2.25 -6.73 5.23
N ASP A 95 -1.20 -6.20 5.84
CA ASP A 95 -1.28 -5.77 7.21
C ASP A 95 -2.18 -4.53 7.40
N GLY A 96 -3.02 -4.54 8.44
CA GLY A 96 -3.92 -3.44 8.77
C GLY A 96 -3.17 -2.16 9.16
N PHE A 97 -1.95 -2.28 9.69
CA PHE A 97 -1.06 -1.13 9.97
C PHE A 97 -0.80 -0.27 8.73
N LEU A 98 -0.81 -0.86 7.53
CA LEU A 98 -0.57 -0.14 6.28
C LEU A 98 -1.73 0.80 5.93
N LEU A 99 -2.94 0.58 6.46
CA LEU A 99 -4.10 1.44 6.21
C LEU A 99 -4.06 2.79 6.93
N PHE A 100 -2.91 3.18 7.51
CA PHE A 100 -2.72 4.47 8.19
C PHE A 100 -1.51 5.23 7.62
N PRO A 101 -1.45 5.49 6.29
CA PRO A 101 -0.30 6.13 5.66
C PRO A 101 0.02 7.50 6.29
N ALA A 102 -0.99 8.31 6.60
CA ALA A 102 -0.82 9.61 7.26
C ALA A 102 -0.98 9.54 8.80
N GLY A 103 -0.76 8.37 9.40
CA GLY A 103 -1.08 8.08 10.79
C GLY A 103 -2.60 7.96 11.04
N ILE A 104 -2.96 7.64 12.29
CA ILE A 104 -4.35 7.36 12.70
C ILE A 104 -5.22 8.59 12.48
N ALA A 105 -4.82 9.75 13.00
CA ALA A 105 -5.63 10.96 12.97
C ALA A 105 -5.79 11.49 11.54
N GLY A 106 -4.70 11.59 10.78
CA GLY A 106 -4.70 12.10 9.42
C GLY A 106 -5.55 11.23 8.49
N THR A 107 -5.29 9.93 8.51
CA THR A 107 -6.02 8.98 7.65
C THR A 107 -7.50 8.90 8.03
N THR A 108 -7.83 8.82 9.32
CA THR A 108 -9.23 8.76 9.77
C THR A 108 -9.99 10.03 9.40
N ALA A 109 -9.38 11.20 9.54
CA ALA A 109 -10.01 12.46 9.15
C ALA A 109 -10.32 12.51 7.65
N HIS A 110 -9.40 12.05 6.80
CA HIS A 110 -9.59 11.97 5.35
C HIS A 110 -10.75 11.03 4.97
N VAL A 111 -10.79 9.83 5.55
CA VAL A 111 -11.87 8.86 5.31
C VAL A 111 -13.22 9.43 5.75
N ILE A 112 -13.28 10.09 6.92
CA ILE A 112 -14.50 10.74 7.41
C ILE A 112 -14.98 11.81 6.43
N ALA A 113 -14.07 12.64 5.89
CA ALA A 113 -14.39 13.72 4.96
C ALA A 113 -14.81 13.26 3.55
N SER A 114 -14.52 12.02 3.18
CA SER A 114 -14.79 11.46 1.85
C SER A 114 -16.24 10.94 1.71
N GLU A 115 -17.24 11.77 2.00
CA GLU A 115 -18.66 11.37 2.14
C GLU A 115 -19.23 10.58 0.95
N ASP A 116 -18.77 10.88 -0.27
CA ASP A 116 -19.24 10.25 -1.51
C ASP A 116 -18.48 8.97 -1.90
N HIS A 117 -17.44 8.56 -1.14
CA HIS A 117 -16.66 7.38 -1.49
C HIS A 117 -17.47 6.10 -1.20
N PRO A 118 -17.70 5.23 -2.19
CA PRO A 118 -18.62 4.09 -2.06
C PRO A 118 -18.20 3.11 -0.94
N GLU A 119 -16.91 2.96 -0.71
CA GLU A 119 -16.36 2.04 0.29
C GLU A 119 -16.09 2.69 1.65
N ARG A 120 -16.46 3.97 1.84
CA ARG A 120 -16.19 4.70 3.08
C ARG A 120 -16.74 3.99 4.31
N GLY A 121 -17.97 3.49 4.24
CA GLY A 121 -18.61 2.80 5.37
C GLY A 121 -17.85 1.55 5.80
N ASP A 122 -17.42 0.74 4.84
CA ASP A 122 -16.71 -0.52 5.10
C ASP A 122 -15.32 -0.25 5.67
N LEU A 123 -14.56 0.68 5.07
CA LEU A 123 -13.25 1.07 5.58
C LEU A 123 -13.33 1.69 6.98
N MET A 124 -14.31 2.57 7.24
CA MET A 124 -14.50 3.15 8.59
C MET A 124 -14.80 2.08 9.64
N THR A 125 -15.63 1.11 9.29
CA THR A 125 -15.97 -0.01 10.19
C THR A 125 -14.71 -0.81 10.49
N TYR A 126 -13.95 -1.19 9.46
CA TYR A 126 -12.70 -1.93 9.61
C TYR A 126 -11.68 -1.18 10.47
N MET A 127 -11.42 0.11 10.17
CA MET A 127 -10.45 0.92 10.92
C MET A 127 -10.86 1.04 12.40
N SER A 128 -12.16 1.23 12.69
CA SER A 128 -12.64 1.32 14.06
C SER A 128 -12.43 0.03 14.83
N GLU A 129 -12.79 -1.11 14.25
CA GLU A 129 -12.61 -2.43 14.87
C GLU A 129 -11.13 -2.76 15.08
N TYR A 130 -10.29 -2.44 14.09
CA TYR A 130 -8.86 -2.70 14.15
C TYR A 130 -8.17 -1.86 15.23
N LEU A 131 -8.49 -0.56 15.32
CA LEU A 131 -7.96 0.32 16.37
C LEU A 131 -8.42 -0.10 17.78
N GLU A 132 -9.65 -0.60 17.92
CA GLU A 132 -10.16 -1.11 19.21
C GLU A 132 -9.42 -2.39 19.64
N TYR A 133 -9.21 -3.32 18.69
CA TYR A 133 -8.57 -4.59 18.95
C TYR A 133 -7.08 -4.45 19.28
N GLU A 134 -6.34 -3.73 18.42
CA GLU A 134 -4.89 -3.61 18.51
C GLU A 134 -4.42 -2.50 19.47
N LYS A 135 -5.31 -1.57 19.86
CA LYS A 135 -5.01 -0.40 20.71
C LYS A 135 -3.83 0.45 20.20
N LEU A 136 -3.79 0.65 18.88
CA LEU A 136 -2.66 1.23 18.19
C LEU A 136 -2.40 2.69 18.53
N THR A 137 -1.13 3.03 18.50
CA THR A 137 -0.58 4.38 18.47
C THR A 137 0.19 4.62 17.17
N ASP A 138 0.35 5.89 16.78
CA ASP A 138 1.19 6.27 15.63
C ASP A 138 2.66 5.88 15.81
N GLU A 139 3.13 5.67 17.04
CA GLU A 139 4.47 5.15 17.31
C GLU A 139 4.58 3.66 16.98
N GLU A 140 3.58 2.86 17.37
CA GLU A 140 3.52 1.43 17.05
C GLU A 140 3.36 1.21 15.55
N ILE A 141 2.53 2.00 14.86
CA ILE A 141 2.39 1.94 13.40
C ILE A 141 3.73 2.19 12.72
N ARG A 142 4.45 3.26 13.10
CA ARG A 142 5.76 3.57 12.52
C ARG A 142 6.80 2.49 12.83
N ALA A 143 6.81 1.96 14.05
CA ALA A 143 7.71 0.89 14.44
C ALA A 143 7.46 -0.39 13.62
N HIS A 144 6.18 -0.73 13.40
CA HIS A 144 5.78 -1.90 12.63
C HIS A 144 6.12 -1.76 11.14
N ILE A 145 5.85 -0.59 10.53
CA ILE A 145 6.25 -0.28 9.15
C ILE A 145 7.77 -0.42 9.00
N ALA A 146 8.56 0.10 9.94
CA ALA A 146 10.02 -0.03 9.91
C ALA A 146 10.50 -1.49 10.04
N GLN A 147 9.79 -2.32 10.82
CA GLN A 147 10.07 -3.75 10.92
C GLN A 147 9.75 -4.48 9.61
N LEU A 148 8.61 -4.19 8.98
CA LEU A 148 8.24 -4.73 7.67
C LEU A 148 9.25 -4.32 6.60
N ARG A 149 9.71 -3.07 6.60
CA ARG A 149 10.78 -2.62 5.71
C ARG A 149 12.05 -3.43 5.90
N SER A 150 12.48 -3.62 7.14
CA SER A 150 13.67 -4.41 7.46
C SER A 150 13.55 -5.87 7.00
N TYR A 151 12.34 -6.44 6.99
CA TYR A 151 12.09 -7.76 6.44
C TYR A 151 12.33 -7.82 4.92
N TYR A 152 11.88 -6.82 4.16
CA TYR A 152 12.09 -6.77 2.71
C TYR A 152 13.53 -6.38 2.30
N GLU A 153 14.28 -5.71 3.18
CA GLU A 153 15.70 -5.41 2.96
C GLU A 153 16.63 -6.61 3.24
N GLY A 154 16.12 -7.63 3.95
CA GLY A 154 16.85 -8.81 4.44
C GLY A 154 17.35 -9.78 3.39
#